data_AF-A0A9C9MJ91-F1
#
_entry.id   AF-A0A9C9MJ91-F1
#
_cell.length_a   1.000
_cell.length_b   1.000
_cell.length_c   1.000
_cell.angle_alpha   90.00
_cell.angle_beta   90.00
_cell.angle_gamma   90.00
#
_symmetry.space_group_name_H-M   'P 1'
#
loop_
_entity.id
_entity.type
_entity.pdbx_description
1 polymer ?
#
loop_
_entity_poly.entity_id
_entity_poly.type
_entity_poly.pdbx_seq_one_letter_code
_entity_poly.pdbx_strand_id
1 'polypeptide(L)'
;MITKIINKPLIITLLIFIFLFSSDVFAKFVDTVYVHADSIEKKFLRLDMPWRYHAGDSTIWASKDFKDAKWDTLKTRLQLNDSLLNDWKGIGWFRKHIKIDSSLRNKTIGLIFLQEGASEIFVNGDLVQEFGKIDSTIEGEEIYNPYGAPVILRLDESLVYTLAVRYSNIRSVKDFDWYRKWFSSAGFESRIGPTFRAIRSRVMNEALNMTINIGIASIFISLSLLYLLLFIFYARRKENLYYFLFTLSIAVTFSSSMIPRFFADDYFQKVFWSILS
;
A
#
# COMPACT_ATOMS: atom_id res chain seq x y z
N MET A 1 25.45 -30.43 60.60
CA MET A 1 25.25 -28.98 60.35
C MET A 1 26.24 -28.57 59.26
N ILE A 2 25.86 -28.66 57.97
CA ILE A 2 26.74 -28.31 56.84
C ILE A 2 26.20 -27.03 56.23
N THR A 3 26.74 -25.90 56.65
CA THR A 3 26.40 -24.58 56.11
C THR A 3 27.16 -24.39 54.80
N LYS A 4 26.45 -24.58 53.68
CA LYS A 4 26.94 -24.33 52.31
C LYS A 4 27.40 -22.88 52.20
N ILE A 5 28.70 -22.65 51.98
CA ILE A 5 29.24 -21.34 51.65
C ILE A 5 28.76 -21.01 50.23
N ILE A 6 27.69 -20.20 50.17
CA ILE A 6 27.17 -19.67 48.92
C ILE A 6 28.17 -18.62 48.42
N ASN A 7 28.88 -18.95 47.34
CA ASN A 7 29.90 -18.09 46.75
C ASN A 7 29.22 -16.88 46.07
N LYS A 8 29.07 -15.77 46.79
CA LYS A 8 28.45 -14.51 46.33
C LYS A 8 28.87 -14.07 44.92
N PRO A 9 30.15 -14.14 44.48
CA PRO A 9 30.51 -13.75 43.12
C PRO A 9 29.85 -14.62 42.04
N LEU A 10 29.63 -15.92 42.29
CA LEU A 10 28.99 -16.85 41.36
C LEU A 10 27.50 -16.52 41.15
N ILE A 11 26.80 -16.10 42.22
CA ILE A 11 25.41 -15.66 42.14
C ILE A 11 25.31 -14.37 41.32
N ILE A 12 26.23 -13.44 41.52
CA ILE A 12 26.25 -12.17 40.77
C ILE A 12 26.53 -12.44 39.28
N THR A 13 27.44 -13.36 38.94
CA THR A 13 27.70 -13.73 37.54
C THR A 13 26.46 -14.39 36.90
N LEU A 14 25.79 -15.28 37.63
CA LEU A 14 24.58 -15.95 37.15
C LEU A 14 23.42 -14.96 36.94
N LEU A 15 23.25 -13.98 37.83
CA LEU A 15 22.24 -12.94 37.72
C LEU A 15 22.50 -12.00 36.54
N ILE A 16 23.75 -11.63 36.29
CA ILE A 16 24.14 -10.85 35.10
C ILE A 16 23.87 -11.65 33.83
N PHE A 17 24.19 -12.95 33.82
CA PHE A 17 23.93 -13.81 32.67
C PHE A 17 22.42 -13.98 32.38
N ILE A 18 21.60 -14.12 33.43
CA ILE A 18 20.14 -14.17 33.31
C ILE A 18 19.58 -12.83 32.83
N PHE A 19 20.12 -11.70 33.31
CA PHE A 19 19.70 -10.37 32.88
C PHE A 19 20.04 -10.12 31.40
N LEU A 20 21.24 -10.49 30.95
CA LEU A 20 21.68 -10.40 29.55
C LEU A 20 20.89 -11.34 28.62
N PHE A 21 20.53 -12.54 29.08
CA PHE A 21 19.66 -13.44 28.31
C PHE A 21 18.19 -12.96 28.27
N SER A 22 17.73 -12.23 29.30
CA SER A 22 16.36 -11.71 29.33
C SER A 22 16.13 -10.54 28.36
N SER A 23 17.15 -9.72 28.09
CA SER A 23 17.05 -8.62 27.12
C SER A 23 16.83 -9.10 25.68
N ASP A 24 17.46 -10.21 25.28
CA ASP A 24 17.30 -10.78 23.94
C ASP A 24 15.88 -11.35 23.71
N VAL A 25 15.23 -11.84 24.77
CA VAL A 25 13.85 -12.34 24.70
C VAL A 25 12.85 -11.18 24.65
N PHE A 26 13.11 -10.07 25.35
CA PHE A 26 12.23 -8.90 25.33
C PHE A 26 12.31 -8.13 24.01
N ALA A 27 13.50 -8.04 23.40
CA ALA A 27 13.68 -7.43 22.07
C ALA A 27 12.91 -8.17 20.96
N LYS A 28 12.69 -9.48 21.11
CA LYS A 28 11.83 -10.27 20.19
C LYS A 28 10.33 -9.92 20.29
N PHE A 29 9.88 -9.36 21.41
CA PHE A 29 8.45 -9.08 21.65
C PHE A 29 7.96 -7.72 21.13
N VAL A 30 8.86 -6.79 20.79
CA VAL A 30 8.48 -5.43 20.37
C VAL A 30 8.09 -5.34 18.87
N ASP A 31 8.47 -6.32 18.05
CA ASP A 31 8.30 -6.24 16.58
C ASP A 31 7.12 -7.02 15.98
N THR A 32 6.64 -8.06 16.66
CA THR A 32 5.63 -8.98 16.09
C THR A 32 4.22 -8.45 16.31
N VAL A 33 3.47 -8.25 15.23
CA VAL A 33 2.08 -7.81 15.30
C VAL A 33 1.16 -9.01 15.41
N TYR A 34 0.32 -9.04 16.44
CA TYR A 34 -0.67 -10.09 16.62
C TYR A 34 -1.94 -9.77 15.83
N VAL A 35 -2.33 -10.70 14.95
CA VAL A 35 -3.51 -10.59 14.09
C VAL A 35 -4.60 -11.49 14.66
N HIS A 36 -5.46 -10.89 15.50
CA HIS A 36 -6.62 -11.56 16.07
C HIS A 36 -7.80 -11.53 15.09
N ALA A 37 -8.47 -12.68 14.90
CA ALA A 37 -9.60 -12.79 13.97
C ALA A 37 -10.73 -11.79 14.29
N ASP A 38 -11.14 -11.72 15.56
CA ASP A 38 -12.21 -10.82 16.02
C ASP A 38 -11.86 -9.34 15.80
N SER A 39 -10.58 -8.98 15.94
CA SER A 39 -10.12 -7.60 15.75
C SER A 39 -10.22 -7.19 14.29
N ILE A 40 -9.70 -8.04 13.38
CA ILE A 40 -9.69 -7.73 11.95
C ILE A 40 -11.10 -7.77 11.34
N GLU A 41 -11.98 -8.61 11.88
CA GLU A 41 -13.39 -8.66 11.47
C GLU A 41 -14.10 -7.32 11.72
N LYS A 42 -13.83 -6.68 12.85
CA LYS A 42 -14.44 -5.38 13.23
C LYS A 42 -13.83 -4.20 12.50
N LYS A 43 -12.53 -4.17 12.28
CA LYS A 43 -11.83 -3.07 11.59
C LYS A 43 -10.53 -3.56 10.96
N PHE A 44 -10.15 -2.98 9.81
CA PHE A 44 -8.81 -3.21 9.26
C PHE A 44 -7.73 -2.83 10.27
N LEU A 45 -6.85 -3.78 10.57
CA LEU A 45 -5.68 -3.58 11.41
C LEU A 45 -4.64 -2.81 10.61
N ARG A 46 -4.23 -1.64 11.10
CA ARG A 46 -3.16 -0.86 10.48
C ARG A 46 -1.81 -1.46 10.86
N LEU A 47 -0.90 -1.55 9.89
CA LEU A 47 0.49 -1.92 10.13
C LEU A 47 1.37 -0.66 10.11
N ASP A 48 0.95 0.35 10.88
CA ASP A 48 1.54 1.69 10.93
C ASP A 48 2.69 1.83 11.94
N MET A 49 2.86 0.84 12.81
CA MET A 49 4.07 0.69 13.63
C MET A 49 5.30 0.61 12.72
N PRO A 50 6.46 1.15 13.13
CA PRO A 50 7.70 1.05 12.35
C PRO A 50 7.99 -0.40 11.91
N TRP A 51 8.52 -0.52 10.70
CA TRP A 51 8.96 -1.78 10.11
C TRP A 51 10.47 -1.86 10.23
N ARG A 52 11.01 -3.08 10.29
CA ARG A 52 12.45 -3.28 10.14
C ARG A 52 12.83 -2.82 8.74
N TYR A 53 13.83 -1.97 8.63
CA TYR A 53 14.24 -1.32 7.40
C TYR A 53 15.71 -1.57 7.12
N HIS A 54 16.02 -1.82 5.85
CA HIS A 54 17.39 -1.87 5.36
C HIS A 54 17.49 -1.16 4.02
N ALA A 55 18.43 -0.23 3.93
CA ALA A 55 18.75 0.46 2.69
C ALA A 55 19.50 -0.48 1.73
N GLY A 56 19.36 -0.25 0.44
CA GLY A 56 19.96 -1.08 -0.61
C GLY A 56 18.97 -2.07 -1.18
N ASP A 57 19.48 -3.00 -1.99
CA ASP A 57 18.62 -3.82 -2.82
C ASP A 57 19.15 -5.25 -3.01
N SER A 58 18.74 -6.17 -2.14
CA SER A 58 19.13 -7.58 -2.24
C SER A 58 17.93 -8.50 -2.01
N THR A 59 17.65 -9.34 -3.00
CA THR A 59 16.51 -10.29 -2.98
C THR A 59 16.63 -11.35 -1.88
N ILE A 60 17.82 -11.61 -1.35
CA ILE A 60 18.00 -12.53 -0.21
C ILE A 60 17.23 -12.06 1.03
N TRP A 61 16.94 -10.77 1.12
CA TRP A 61 16.20 -10.18 2.23
C TRP A 61 14.69 -10.44 2.17
N ALA A 62 14.17 -11.06 1.10
CA ALA A 62 12.81 -11.59 1.08
C ALA A 62 12.68 -12.87 1.94
N SER A 63 13.76 -13.64 2.09
CA SER A 63 13.72 -14.98 2.68
C SER A 63 13.13 -14.99 4.10
N LYS A 64 12.28 -16.00 4.37
CA LYS A 64 11.70 -16.27 5.70
C LYS A 64 12.78 -16.40 6.78
N ASP A 65 13.89 -17.05 6.45
CA ASP A 65 14.94 -17.40 7.42
C ASP A 65 16.01 -16.31 7.59
N PHE A 66 15.90 -15.22 6.83
CA PHE A 66 16.83 -14.10 6.95
C PHE A 66 16.69 -13.41 8.31
N LYS A 67 17.82 -13.17 8.98
CA LYS A 67 17.88 -12.55 10.30
C LYS A 67 17.93 -11.04 10.18
N ASP A 68 16.78 -10.41 10.38
CA ASP A 68 16.58 -8.95 10.34
C ASP A 68 16.67 -8.28 11.72
N ALA A 69 17.10 -9.00 12.77
CA ALA A 69 17.14 -8.48 14.15
C ALA A 69 18.10 -7.30 14.36
N LYS A 70 19.05 -7.08 13.43
CA LYS A 70 19.99 -5.95 13.45
C LYS A 70 19.57 -4.79 12.56
N TRP A 71 18.43 -4.91 11.87
CA TRP A 71 17.93 -3.84 11.03
C TRP A 71 17.39 -2.71 11.89
N ASP A 72 17.61 -1.48 11.43
CA ASP A 72 16.97 -0.32 12.03
C ASP A 72 15.46 -0.37 11.80
N THR A 73 14.71 0.50 12.46
CA THR A 73 13.27 0.63 12.24
C THR A 73 12.94 1.93 11.54
N LEU A 74 12.09 1.88 10.52
CA LEU A 74 11.61 3.06 9.80
C LEU A 74 10.08 3.03 9.68
N LYS A 75 9.45 4.19 9.80
CA LYS A 75 8.02 4.32 9.47
C LYS A 75 7.84 4.07 7.98
N THR A 76 6.81 3.30 7.60
CA THR A 76 6.58 3.02 6.17
C THR A 76 6.04 4.22 5.42
N ARG A 77 5.35 5.14 6.10
CA ARG A 77 4.96 6.43 5.53
C ARG A 77 6.04 7.46 5.80
N LEU A 78 6.80 7.78 4.76
CA LEU A 78 7.95 8.68 4.81
C LEU A 78 7.48 10.10 4.52
N GLN A 79 7.24 10.89 5.57
CA GLN A 79 6.84 12.29 5.41
C GLN A 79 8.03 13.10 4.89
N LEU A 80 7.83 13.89 3.84
CA LEU A 80 8.96 14.58 3.19
C LEU A 80 9.53 15.76 4.00
N ASN A 81 8.87 16.14 5.09
CA ASN A 81 9.34 17.18 6.00
C ASN A 81 10.05 16.61 7.23
N ASP A 82 10.15 15.27 7.33
CA ASP A 82 10.75 14.58 8.45
C ASP A 82 12.26 14.41 8.22
N SER A 83 13.07 14.63 9.25
CA SER A 83 14.52 14.42 9.19
C SER A 83 14.89 12.95 8.92
N LEU A 84 13.96 12.02 9.12
CA LEU A 84 14.05 10.61 8.75
C LEU A 84 14.26 10.36 7.24
N LEU A 85 14.03 11.35 6.37
CA LEU A 85 14.42 11.25 4.95
C LEU A 85 15.93 11.02 4.75
N ASN A 86 16.78 11.41 5.72
CA ASN A 86 18.22 11.26 5.59
C ASN A 86 18.65 9.79 5.39
N ASP A 87 17.88 8.84 5.92
CA ASP A 87 18.17 7.40 5.85
C ASP A 87 17.49 6.71 4.64
N TRP A 88 16.53 7.38 4.00
CA TRP A 88 15.87 6.89 2.79
C TRP A 88 16.76 7.11 1.56
N LYS A 89 17.07 6.02 0.84
CA LYS A 89 17.97 6.05 -0.33
C LYS A 89 17.27 5.83 -1.67
N GLY A 90 15.94 5.84 -1.69
CA GLY A 90 15.13 5.67 -2.89
C GLY A 90 14.73 4.23 -3.16
N ILE A 91 15.53 3.25 -2.75
CA ILE A 91 15.17 1.83 -2.70
C ILE A 91 15.50 1.30 -1.31
N GLY A 92 14.61 0.47 -0.76
CA GLY A 92 14.88 -0.25 0.47
C GLY A 92 13.90 -1.37 0.74
N TRP A 93 14.26 -2.16 1.75
CA TRP A 93 13.50 -3.32 2.15
C TRP A 93 12.88 -3.11 3.52
N PHE A 94 11.61 -3.48 3.64
CA PHE A 94 10.84 -3.39 4.86
C PHE A 94 10.39 -4.78 5.26
N ARG A 95 10.60 -5.16 6.53
CA ARG A 95 10.18 -6.46 7.07
C ARG A 95 9.29 -6.27 8.30
N LYS A 96 8.22 -7.07 8.35
CA LYS A 96 7.33 -7.16 9.50
C LYS A 96 6.97 -8.61 9.77
N HIS A 97 7.07 -8.98 11.04
CA HIS A 97 6.60 -10.28 11.52
C HIS A 97 5.17 -10.13 12.02
N ILE A 98 4.28 -10.97 11.52
CA ILE A 98 2.90 -11.05 12.00
C ILE A 98 2.66 -12.44 12.58
N LYS A 99 1.97 -12.49 13.71
CA LYS A 99 1.52 -13.73 14.33
C LYS A 99 0.01 -13.82 14.23
N ILE A 100 -0.49 -14.82 13.54
CA ILE A 100 -1.94 -14.97 13.31
C ILE A 100 -2.59 -15.80 14.42
N ASP A 101 -3.86 -15.54 14.67
CA ASP A 101 -4.70 -16.44 15.43
C ASP A 101 -4.83 -17.80 14.70
N SER A 102 -4.83 -18.87 15.48
CA SER A 102 -5.09 -20.23 15.03
C SER A 102 -6.35 -20.38 14.17
N SER A 103 -7.38 -19.57 14.43
CA SER A 103 -8.65 -19.54 13.69
C SER A 103 -8.52 -18.99 12.26
N LEU A 104 -7.39 -18.34 11.93
CA LEU A 104 -7.06 -17.80 10.62
C LEU A 104 -6.21 -18.75 9.76
N ARG A 105 -5.78 -19.89 10.31
CA ARG A 105 -5.00 -20.89 9.54
C ARG A 105 -5.81 -21.46 8.39
N ASN A 106 -5.13 -21.74 7.27
CA ASN A 106 -5.76 -22.24 6.04
C ASN A 106 -6.87 -21.32 5.49
N LYS A 107 -6.85 -20.03 5.83
CA LYS A 107 -7.77 -19.01 5.31
C LYS A 107 -7.02 -17.95 4.51
N THR A 108 -7.79 -17.08 3.87
CA THR A 108 -7.24 -15.88 3.21
C THR A 108 -7.48 -14.64 4.06
N ILE A 109 -6.52 -13.73 4.02
CA ILE A 109 -6.65 -12.36 4.52
C ILE A 109 -6.30 -11.39 3.40
N GLY A 110 -6.91 -10.21 3.44
CA GLY A 110 -6.62 -9.12 2.52
C GLY A 110 -5.60 -8.16 3.12
N LEU A 111 -4.54 -7.88 2.38
CA LEU A 111 -3.60 -6.80 2.63
C LEU A 111 -3.97 -5.63 1.73
N ILE A 112 -4.57 -4.59 2.30
CA ILE A 112 -4.79 -3.33 1.61
C ILE A 112 -3.46 -2.59 1.61
N PHE A 113 -3.02 -2.19 0.42
CA PHE A 113 -1.76 -1.50 0.20
C PHE A 113 -2.02 -0.17 -0.50
N LEU A 114 -1.28 0.88 -0.14
CA LEU A 114 -1.32 2.19 -0.77
C LEU A 114 0.10 2.74 -0.80
N GLN A 115 0.55 3.25 -1.95
CA GLN A 115 1.91 3.74 -2.12
C GLN A 115 1.99 4.78 -3.23
N GLU A 116 3.09 5.54 -3.24
CA GLU A 116 3.46 6.43 -4.34
C GLU A 116 4.83 5.99 -4.89
N GLY A 117 4.91 4.77 -5.42
CA GLY A 117 6.18 4.15 -5.85
C GLY A 117 5.95 2.80 -6.54
N ALA A 118 7.02 2.02 -6.66
CA ALA A 118 6.96 0.63 -7.08
C ALA A 118 7.22 -0.30 -5.89
N SER A 119 6.59 -1.49 -5.87
CA SER A 119 6.87 -2.48 -4.82
C SER A 119 6.70 -3.92 -5.24
N GLU A 120 7.43 -4.78 -4.55
CA GLU A 120 7.28 -6.23 -4.58
C GLU A 120 6.98 -6.68 -3.15
N ILE A 121 5.89 -7.41 -2.96
CA ILE A 121 5.42 -7.89 -1.66
C ILE A 121 5.64 -9.39 -1.59
N PHE A 122 6.30 -9.82 -0.53
CA PHE A 122 6.63 -11.21 -0.25
C PHE A 122 6.02 -11.66 1.06
N VAL A 123 5.59 -12.92 1.12
CA VAL A 123 5.14 -13.60 2.33
C VAL A 123 5.98 -14.85 2.52
N ASN A 124 6.70 -14.95 3.63
CA ASN A 124 7.58 -16.08 3.92
C ASN A 124 8.62 -16.34 2.80
N GLY A 125 9.02 -15.31 2.07
CA GLY A 125 9.96 -15.41 0.95
C GLY A 125 9.31 -15.60 -0.42
N ASP A 126 8.04 -15.98 -0.48
CA ASP A 126 7.32 -16.14 -1.74
C ASP A 126 6.78 -14.78 -2.20
N LEU A 127 7.05 -14.44 -3.46
CA LEU A 127 6.50 -13.24 -4.09
C LEU A 127 4.99 -13.41 -4.30
N VAL A 128 4.19 -12.52 -3.70
CA VAL A 128 2.73 -12.59 -3.78
C VAL A 128 2.13 -11.51 -4.67
N GLN A 129 2.82 -10.38 -4.83
CA GLN A 129 2.34 -9.26 -5.64
C GLN A 129 3.48 -8.35 -6.07
N GLU A 130 3.39 -7.87 -7.31
CA GLU A 130 4.19 -6.79 -7.86
C GLU A 130 3.29 -5.59 -8.19
N PHE A 131 3.79 -4.39 -7.93
CA PHE A 131 3.14 -3.13 -8.28
C PHE A 131 4.16 -2.23 -8.97
N GLY A 132 3.99 -2.08 -10.28
CA GLY A 132 4.93 -1.33 -11.10
C GLY A 132 6.24 -2.09 -11.31
N LYS A 133 7.30 -1.37 -11.62
CA LYS A 133 8.63 -1.92 -11.91
C LYS A 133 9.69 -1.15 -11.13
N ILE A 134 10.46 -1.88 -10.33
CA ILE A 134 11.56 -1.32 -9.56
C ILE A 134 12.78 -1.18 -10.46
N ASP A 135 13.38 0.01 -10.45
CA ASP A 135 14.64 0.32 -11.13
C ASP A 135 15.45 1.32 -10.32
N SER A 136 16.75 1.40 -10.57
CA SER A 136 17.65 2.36 -9.92
C SER A 136 17.63 3.77 -10.54
N THR A 137 16.93 3.95 -11.66
CA THR A 137 16.82 5.18 -12.45
C THR A 137 15.37 5.72 -12.47
N ILE A 138 15.21 7.02 -12.73
CA ILE A 138 13.86 7.63 -12.79
C ILE A 138 13.11 7.12 -14.04
N GLU A 139 13.84 6.89 -15.13
CA GLU A 139 13.31 6.52 -16.44
C GLU A 139 12.94 5.02 -16.50
N GLY A 140 13.66 4.17 -15.76
CA GLY A 140 13.39 2.74 -15.69
C GLY A 140 12.33 2.34 -14.65
N GLU A 141 12.08 3.20 -13.64
CA GLU A 141 11.10 2.95 -12.58
C GLU A 141 9.69 3.22 -13.10
N GLU A 142 8.81 2.22 -12.97
CA GLU A 142 7.39 2.38 -13.25
C GLU A 142 6.64 2.38 -11.92
N ILE A 143 6.15 3.54 -11.47
CA ILE A 143 5.37 3.63 -10.24
C ILE A 143 3.94 3.12 -10.46
N TYR A 144 3.37 2.47 -9.45
CA TYR A 144 2.00 1.99 -9.50
C TYR A 144 1.35 2.11 -8.13
N ASN A 145 0.32 2.94 -8.04
CA ASN A 145 -0.53 3.02 -6.85
C ASN A 145 -1.71 2.05 -7.01
N PRO A 146 -1.83 1.01 -6.17
CA PRO A 146 -2.94 0.06 -6.24
C PRO A 146 -4.29 0.64 -5.78
N TYR A 147 -4.33 1.89 -5.29
CA TYR A 147 -5.52 2.58 -4.81
C TYR A 147 -6.39 1.74 -3.86
N GLY A 148 -5.72 1.00 -2.97
CA GLY A 148 -6.35 0.13 -1.99
C GLY A 148 -6.91 -1.18 -2.55
N ALA A 149 -6.51 -1.60 -3.76
CA ALA A 149 -6.75 -2.97 -4.22
C ALA A 149 -6.13 -3.98 -3.24
N PRO A 150 -6.89 -4.97 -2.76
CA PRO A 150 -6.38 -5.89 -1.75
C PRO A 150 -5.48 -6.95 -2.39
N VAL A 151 -4.29 -7.12 -1.81
CA VAL A 151 -3.44 -8.28 -2.06
C VAL A 151 -3.97 -9.45 -1.22
N ILE A 152 -4.27 -10.57 -1.87
CA ILE A 152 -4.82 -11.74 -1.20
C ILE A 152 -3.67 -12.58 -0.65
N LEU A 153 -3.54 -12.62 0.68
CA LEU A 153 -2.55 -13.47 1.34
C LEU A 153 -3.21 -14.81 1.68
N ARG A 154 -2.64 -15.90 1.19
CA ARG A 154 -3.04 -17.26 1.53
C ARG A 154 -2.25 -17.72 2.74
N LEU A 155 -2.95 -18.01 3.84
CA LEU A 155 -2.35 -18.50 5.06
C LEU A 155 -2.33 -20.03 5.03
N ASP A 156 -1.21 -20.61 5.43
CA ASP A 156 -1.02 -22.04 5.63
C ASP A 156 -1.19 -22.39 7.13
N GLU A 157 -0.55 -23.47 7.59
CA GLU A 157 -0.58 -23.91 8.98
C GLU A 157 0.37 -23.15 9.91
N SER A 158 1.23 -22.28 9.35
CA SER A 158 2.19 -21.46 10.10
C SER A 158 1.46 -20.50 11.04
N LEU A 159 2.07 -20.25 12.21
CA LEU A 159 1.59 -19.27 13.18
C LEU A 159 2.22 -17.89 12.99
N VAL A 160 3.43 -17.85 12.44
CA VAL A 160 4.20 -16.62 12.25
C VAL A 160 4.52 -16.49 10.77
N TYR A 161 4.25 -15.30 10.22
CA TYR A 161 4.54 -14.95 8.84
C TYR A 161 5.47 -13.76 8.82
N THR A 162 6.41 -13.79 7.89
CA THR A 162 7.24 -12.64 7.56
C THR A 162 6.68 -11.97 6.32
N LEU A 163 6.21 -10.74 6.47
CA LEU A 163 5.92 -9.85 5.35
C LEU A 163 7.21 -9.11 5.02
N ALA A 164 7.68 -9.23 3.78
CA ALA A 164 8.77 -8.41 3.26
C ALA A 164 8.25 -7.57 2.09
N VAL A 165 8.66 -6.31 2.05
CA VAL A 165 8.31 -5.38 0.97
C VAL A 165 9.61 -4.77 0.47
N ARG A 166 9.93 -5.04 -0.79
CA ARG A 166 10.92 -4.26 -1.53
C ARG A 166 10.19 -3.07 -2.10
N TYR A 167 10.57 -1.87 -1.70
CA TYR A 167 9.91 -0.64 -2.11
C TYR A 167 10.90 0.29 -2.78
N SER A 168 10.44 0.93 -3.86
CA SER A 168 11.21 1.89 -4.64
C SER A 168 10.39 3.15 -4.89
N ASN A 169 11.07 4.28 -4.75
CA ASN A 169 10.66 5.58 -5.24
C ASN A 169 11.93 6.41 -5.43
N ILE A 170 12.52 6.27 -6.60
CA ILE A 170 13.79 6.93 -6.94
C ILE A 170 13.60 8.44 -7.04
N ARG A 171 12.47 8.87 -7.59
CA ARG A 171 12.18 10.29 -7.80
C ARG A 171 12.12 11.08 -6.49
N SER A 172 11.66 10.47 -5.40
CA SER A 172 11.64 11.12 -4.08
C SER A 172 13.03 11.47 -3.54
N VAL A 173 14.10 10.91 -4.11
CA VAL A 173 15.49 11.19 -3.71
C VAL A 173 16.24 11.95 -4.80
N LYS A 174 16.17 11.49 -6.06
CA LYS A 174 16.93 12.09 -7.17
C LYS A 174 16.34 13.40 -7.69
N ASP A 175 15.04 13.60 -7.55
CA ASP A 175 14.35 14.85 -7.94
C ASP A 175 13.39 15.28 -6.81
N PHE A 176 13.98 15.47 -5.62
CA PHE A 176 13.25 15.74 -4.39
C PHE A 176 12.43 17.05 -4.47
N ASP A 177 12.98 18.09 -5.08
CA ASP A 177 12.31 19.40 -5.21
C ASP A 177 11.06 19.32 -6.08
N TRP A 178 11.09 18.55 -7.17
CA TRP A 178 9.90 18.27 -7.96
C TRP A 178 8.94 17.37 -7.18
N TYR A 179 9.44 16.30 -6.59
CA TYR A 179 8.62 15.29 -5.92
C TYR A 179 7.79 15.90 -4.78
N ARG A 180 8.41 16.72 -3.93
CA ARG A 180 7.71 17.35 -2.79
C ARG A 180 6.65 18.39 -3.18
N LYS A 181 6.65 18.89 -4.43
CA LYS A 181 5.59 19.78 -4.93
C LYS A 181 4.28 19.04 -5.19
N TRP A 182 4.37 17.77 -5.56
CA TRP A 182 3.23 16.95 -5.97
C TRP A 182 2.82 15.93 -4.91
N PHE A 183 3.76 15.47 -4.09
CA PHE A 183 3.56 14.43 -3.09
C PHE A 183 3.99 14.94 -1.71
N SER A 184 3.21 14.62 -0.69
CA SER A 184 3.54 14.96 0.71
C SER A 184 4.33 13.88 1.44
N SER A 185 4.33 12.66 0.89
CA SER A 185 5.06 11.51 1.45
C SER A 185 5.55 10.57 0.36
N ALA A 186 6.61 9.83 0.67
CA ALA A 186 6.99 8.60 -0.01
C ALA A 186 6.63 7.38 0.88
N GLY A 187 6.97 6.18 0.41
CA GLY A 187 6.72 4.95 1.14
C GLY A 187 5.30 4.43 0.91
N PHE A 188 4.79 3.68 1.90
CA PHE A 188 3.52 2.98 1.78
C PHE A 188 2.74 2.92 3.09
N GLU A 189 1.43 2.76 2.96
CA GLU A 189 0.53 2.36 4.03
C GLU A 189 0.02 0.95 3.76
N SER A 190 -0.02 0.13 4.82
CA SER A 190 -0.58 -1.22 4.74
C SER A 190 -1.55 -1.50 5.87
N ARG A 191 -2.61 -2.25 5.55
CA ARG A 191 -3.65 -2.65 6.50
C ARG A 191 -4.10 -4.08 6.22
N ILE A 192 -4.31 -4.87 7.26
CA ILE A 192 -4.79 -6.26 7.14
C ILE A 192 -6.25 -6.34 7.56
N GLY A 193 -7.04 -7.12 6.83
CA GLY A 193 -8.40 -7.46 7.22
C GLY A 193 -8.98 -8.66 6.48
N PRO A 194 -10.27 -8.96 6.69
CA PRO A 194 -10.96 -10.01 5.96
C PRO A 194 -10.99 -9.70 4.47
N THR A 195 -10.64 -10.68 3.63
CA THR A 195 -10.58 -10.53 2.17
C THR A 195 -11.89 -10.04 1.59
N PHE A 196 -13.02 -10.63 1.99
CA PHE A 196 -14.35 -10.21 1.54
C PHE A 196 -14.62 -8.73 1.81
N ARG A 197 -14.25 -8.24 3.00
CA ARG A 197 -14.44 -6.84 3.37
C ARG A 197 -13.56 -5.90 2.56
N ALA A 198 -12.32 -6.31 2.28
CA ALA A 198 -11.38 -5.53 1.49
C ALA A 198 -11.86 -5.39 0.04
N ILE A 199 -12.29 -6.51 -0.58
CA ILE A 199 -12.88 -6.52 -1.92
C ILE A 199 -14.15 -5.68 -1.94
N ARG A 200 -15.09 -5.89 -1.00
CA ARG A 200 -16.32 -5.12 -0.92
C ARG A 200 -16.05 -3.63 -0.77
N SER A 201 -15.12 -3.22 0.10
CA SER A 201 -14.77 -1.81 0.27
C SER A 201 -14.21 -1.21 -1.02
N ARG A 202 -13.37 -1.94 -1.76
CA ARG A 202 -12.84 -1.51 -3.06
C ARG A 202 -13.97 -1.31 -4.06
N VAL A 203 -14.85 -2.30 -4.21
CA VAL A 203 -15.99 -2.23 -5.14
C VAL A 203 -16.93 -1.08 -4.79
N MET A 204 -17.24 -0.87 -3.51
CA MET A 204 -18.11 0.23 -3.09
C MET A 204 -17.47 1.61 -3.31
N ASN A 205 -16.17 1.77 -3.01
CA ASN A 205 -15.46 3.02 -3.28
C ASN A 205 -15.41 3.32 -4.79
N GLU A 206 -15.20 2.30 -5.62
CA GLU A 206 -15.26 2.46 -7.07
C GLU A 206 -16.67 2.81 -7.57
N ALA A 207 -17.72 2.16 -7.05
CA ALA A 207 -19.09 2.47 -7.39
C ALA A 207 -19.48 3.91 -6.98
N LEU A 208 -19.02 4.38 -5.82
CA LEU A 208 -19.18 5.78 -5.40
C LEU A 208 -18.45 6.73 -6.34
N ASN A 209 -17.18 6.45 -6.66
CA ASN A 209 -16.40 7.26 -7.62
C ASN A 209 -17.08 7.32 -8.99
N MET A 210 -17.64 6.20 -9.47
CA MET A 210 -18.43 6.17 -10.71
C MET A 210 -19.68 7.04 -10.60
N THR A 211 -20.46 6.87 -9.52
CA THR A 211 -21.70 7.61 -9.31
C THR A 211 -21.45 9.11 -9.30
N ILE A 212 -20.38 9.55 -8.62
CA ILE A 212 -19.95 10.95 -8.58
C ILE A 212 -19.53 11.43 -9.98
N ASN A 213 -18.68 10.69 -10.69
CA ASN A 213 -18.22 11.08 -12.03
C ASN A 213 -19.37 11.16 -13.04
N ILE A 214 -20.32 10.21 -13.01
CA ILE A 214 -21.52 10.24 -13.84
C ILE A 214 -22.37 11.46 -13.49
N GLY A 215 -22.58 11.74 -12.20
CA GLY A 215 -23.34 12.92 -11.75
C GLY A 215 -22.72 14.22 -12.27
N ILE A 216 -21.40 14.39 -12.13
CA ILE A 216 -20.67 15.55 -12.64
C ILE A 216 -20.78 15.64 -14.16
N ALA A 217 -20.51 14.55 -14.89
CA ALA A 217 -20.63 14.51 -16.34
C ALA A 217 -22.06 14.88 -16.80
N SER A 218 -23.09 14.37 -16.14
CA SER A 218 -24.50 14.65 -16.47
C SER A 218 -24.87 16.12 -16.31
N ILE A 219 -24.36 16.78 -15.26
CA ILE A 219 -24.53 18.22 -15.05
C ILE A 219 -23.88 19.00 -16.19
N PHE A 220 -22.63 18.68 -16.53
CA PHE A 220 -21.90 19.38 -17.59
C PHE A 220 -22.46 19.10 -18.99
N ILE A 221 -22.98 17.90 -19.27
CA ILE A 221 -23.71 17.59 -20.50
C ILE A 221 -24.97 18.45 -20.59
N SER A 222 -25.74 18.55 -19.49
CA SER A 222 -26.95 19.36 -19.46
C SER A 222 -26.66 20.85 -19.70
N LEU A 223 -25.60 21.38 -19.08
CA LEU A 223 -25.13 22.74 -19.33
C LEU A 223 -24.63 22.94 -20.76
N SER A 224 -23.88 21.97 -21.30
CA SER A 224 -23.40 22.01 -22.67
C SER A 224 -24.58 22.07 -23.65
N LEU A 225 -25.59 21.21 -23.49
CA LEU A 225 -26.81 21.24 -24.30
C LEU A 225 -27.54 22.58 -24.17
N LEU A 226 -27.65 23.14 -22.96
CA LEU A 226 -28.24 24.47 -22.75
C LEU A 226 -27.48 25.55 -23.54
N TYR A 227 -26.15 25.60 -23.45
CA TYR A 227 -25.35 26.59 -24.17
C TYR A 227 -25.36 26.38 -25.68
N LEU A 228 -25.46 25.14 -26.15
CA LEU A 228 -25.64 24.84 -27.56
C LEU A 228 -26.98 25.38 -28.07
N LEU A 229 -28.07 25.14 -27.32
CA LEU A 229 -29.39 25.69 -27.66
C LEU A 229 -29.37 27.22 -27.65
N LEU A 230 -28.77 27.85 -26.64
CA LEU A 230 -28.62 29.30 -26.57
C LEU A 230 -27.77 29.84 -27.74
N PHE A 231 -26.76 29.11 -28.20
CA PHE A 231 -26.00 29.48 -29.39
C PHE A 231 -26.85 29.38 -30.65
N ILE A 232 -27.67 28.34 -30.82
CA ILE A 232 -28.55 28.17 -31.97
C ILE A 232 -29.60 29.30 -32.04
N PHE A 233 -30.26 29.62 -30.92
CA PHE A 233 -31.31 30.65 -30.89
C PHE A 233 -30.78 32.09 -30.81
N TYR A 234 -29.60 32.30 -30.23
CA TYR A 234 -28.98 33.62 -30.05
C TYR A 234 -27.58 33.67 -30.69
N ALA A 235 -27.47 33.21 -31.94
CA ALA A 235 -26.20 33.04 -32.67
C ALA A 235 -25.33 34.31 -32.81
N ARG A 236 -25.90 35.50 -32.56
CA ARG A 236 -25.12 36.76 -32.49
C ARG A 236 -24.21 36.84 -31.26
N ARG A 237 -24.47 36.07 -30.20
CA ARG A 237 -23.66 35.97 -28.97
C ARG A 237 -22.72 34.77 -29.04
N LYS A 238 -21.52 34.99 -29.56
CA LYS A 238 -20.49 33.93 -29.72
C LYS A 238 -20.03 33.34 -28.38
N GLU A 239 -20.28 34.05 -27.28
CA GLU A 239 -20.01 33.60 -25.91
C GLU A 239 -20.66 32.26 -25.61
N ASN A 240 -21.88 32.03 -26.12
CA ASN A 240 -22.60 30.77 -25.92
C ASN A 240 -21.87 29.57 -26.54
N LEU A 241 -21.19 29.77 -27.68
CA LEU A 241 -20.36 28.71 -28.29
C LEU A 241 -19.15 28.38 -27.42
N TYR A 242 -18.49 29.39 -26.85
CA TYR A 242 -17.34 29.16 -25.96
C TYR A 242 -17.76 28.42 -24.69
N TYR A 243 -18.89 28.79 -24.07
CA TYR A 243 -19.42 28.08 -22.91
C TYR A 243 -19.84 26.64 -23.24
N PHE A 244 -20.44 26.42 -24.42
CA PHE A 244 -20.74 25.07 -24.91
C PHE A 244 -19.48 24.21 -24.99
N LEU A 245 -18.44 24.69 -25.67
CA LEU A 245 -17.19 23.93 -25.86
C LEU A 245 -16.47 23.68 -24.53
N PHE A 246 -16.47 24.66 -23.63
CA PHE A 246 -15.88 24.52 -22.29
C PHE A 246 -16.62 23.50 -21.43
N THR A 247 -17.94 23.58 -21.36
CA THR A 247 -18.74 22.62 -20.57
C THR A 247 -18.70 21.22 -21.18
N LEU A 248 -18.64 21.12 -22.52
CA LEU A 248 -18.45 19.85 -23.21
C LEU A 248 -17.09 19.22 -22.89
N SER A 249 -16.00 19.99 -22.89
CA SER A 249 -14.67 19.45 -22.62
C SER A 249 -14.56 18.89 -21.19
N ILE A 250 -15.22 19.54 -20.22
CA ILE A 250 -15.31 19.02 -18.85
C ILE A 250 -16.12 17.73 -18.82
N ALA A 251 -17.30 17.70 -19.45
CA ALA A 251 -18.12 16.48 -19.54
C ALA A 251 -17.34 15.30 -20.14
N VAL A 252 -16.59 15.55 -21.22
CA VAL A 252 -15.76 14.55 -21.88
C VAL A 252 -14.65 14.07 -20.95
N THR A 253 -13.99 14.97 -20.20
CA THR A 253 -12.93 14.60 -19.25
C THR A 253 -13.43 13.65 -18.16
N PHE A 254 -14.60 13.93 -17.58
CA PHE A 254 -15.18 13.06 -16.56
C PHE A 254 -15.67 11.73 -17.15
N SER A 255 -16.23 11.75 -18.36
CA SER A 255 -16.67 10.54 -19.06
C SER A 255 -15.50 9.65 -19.48
N SER A 256 -14.39 10.24 -19.95
CA SER A 256 -13.21 9.51 -20.40
C SER A 256 -12.48 8.81 -19.25
N SER A 257 -12.52 9.39 -18.04
CA SER A 257 -11.97 8.76 -16.83
C SER A 257 -12.59 7.38 -16.52
N MET A 258 -13.77 7.08 -17.09
CA MET A 258 -14.48 5.83 -16.89
C MET A 258 -14.13 4.76 -17.94
N ILE A 259 -13.53 5.17 -19.07
CA ILE A 259 -13.25 4.30 -20.23
C ILE A 259 -12.31 3.13 -19.89
N PRO A 260 -11.17 3.33 -19.18
CA PRO A 260 -10.25 2.22 -18.88
C PRO A 260 -10.91 1.05 -18.16
N ARG A 261 -12.00 1.31 -17.43
CA ARG A 261 -12.73 0.30 -16.66
C ARG A 261 -13.54 -0.65 -17.54
N PHE A 262 -14.13 -0.12 -18.61
CA PHE A 262 -14.83 -0.94 -19.60
C PHE A 262 -13.87 -1.85 -20.35
N PHE A 263 -12.66 -1.36 -20.64
CA PHE A 263 -11.65 -2.14 -21.35
C PHE A 263 -10.86 -3.10 -20.45
N ALA A 264 -10.85 -2.91 -19.12
CA ALA A 264 -10.22 -3.82 -18.18
C ALA A 264 -11.06 -5.07 -17.87
N ASP A 265 -12.36 -5.04 -18.13
CA ASP A 265 -13.26 -6.19 -17.93
C ASP A 265 -13.28 -7.08 -19.19
N ASP A 266 -12.71 -8.28 -19.06
CA ASP A 266 -12.63 -9.30 -20.10
C ASP A 266 -14.02 -9.70 -20.63
N TYR A 267 -15.07 -9.57 -19.80
CA TYR A 267 -16.45 -9.81 -20.21
C TYR A 267 -17.00 -8.68 -21.08
N PHE A 268 -16.76 -7.42 -20.70
CA PHE A 268 -17.20 -6.27 -21.48
C PHE A 268 -16.53 -6.25 -22.85
N GLN A 269 -15.23 -6.56 -22.92
CA GLN A 269 -14.53 -6.69 -24.21
C GLN A 269 -15.19 -7.71 -25.12
N LYS A 270 -15.50 -8.92 -24.60
CA LYS A 270 -16.17 -9.98 -25.38
C LYS A 270 -17.54 -9.54 -25.90
N VAL A 271 -18.34 -8.88 -25.07
CA VAL A 271 -19.66 -8.37 -25.49
C VAL A 271 -19.52 -7.24 -26.51
N PHE A 272 -18.63 -6.27 -26.27
CA PHE A 272 -18.39 -5.15 -27.18
C PHE A 272 -17.95 -5.61 -28.57
N TRP A 273 -17.00 -6.54 -28.66
CA TRP A 273 -16.57 -7.11 -29.93
C TRP A 273 -17.65 -7.96 -30.60
N SER A 274 -18.51 -8.65 -29.83
CA SER A 274 -19.64 -9.42 -30.39
C SER A 274 -20.75 -8.55 -30.98
N ILE A 275 -20.88 -7.29 -30.52
CA ILE A 275 -21.84 -6.32 -31.06
C ILE A 275 -21.30 -5.63 -32.32
N LEU A 276 -19.97 -5.54 -32.45
CA LEU A 276 -19.29 -4.92 -33.59
C LEU A 276 -19.00 -5.89 -34.75
N SER A 277 -19.08 -7.21 -34.51
CA SER A 277 -18.97 -8.28 -35.52
C SER A 277 -20.32 -8.64 -36.12
#